data_AF-A0A812ITB9-F1
#
_entry.id   AF-A0A812ITB9-F1
#
_cell.length_a   1.000
_cell.length_b   1.000
_cell.length_c   1.000
_cell.angle_alpha   90.00
_cell.angle_beta   90.00
_cell.angle_gamma   90.00
#
_symmetry.space_group_name_H-M   'P 1'
#
loop_
_entity.id
_entity.type
_entity.pdbx_description
1 polymer ?
#
loop_
_entity_poly.entity_id
_entity_poly.type
_entity_poly.pdbx_seq_one_letter_code
_entity_poly.pdbx_strand_id
1 'polypeptide(L)'
;MRPPGSGASAEKVSTFRRHLHRTLEKGETVELSAWGPVACRNTLQAFATCPKAVEFQLDWMTKESEKERCLHFIAKSFLPWEEYLQTRIMNTKSIPVKAETRAPALARSICSVLESAPPESQAVRVYASLEDEAAVAVLAKGLASAPGLHPFKGLKCICNIVTPMEHPVSRLFTYVTFRDEVAVPKVSYKEFQVYPSGNNDEEAKRRFMASVQDRLHMGYEVKMSCRAAADVMQAIRSFCLLKGHVAEFRVSWTSLNPVANDQQTSKSSSSARALWVQAVRGPSWEDFNSIDFSNSRLLKATATTPVGKLAYATIAEVRLHGAVSIHCFSDNPDNVNAVMKALATVSSISGKRFRCFPSFGRTAPVGDPVLRVYVLRHHGSIESAGDRNKNKSDVPLPKSKVQKQARGCSELFETAQQLARDDR
;
A
#
# COMPACT_ATOMS: atom_id res chain seq x y z
N MET A 1 7.50 26.69 15.54
CA MET A 1 7.06 28.08 15.81
C MET A 1 5.52 28.15 15.75
N ARG A 2 4.85 29.03 16.52
CA ARG A 2 3.37 29.16 16.48
C ARG A 2 2.93 30.35 15.62
N PRO A 3 2.16 30.14 14.54
CA PRO A 3 1.63 31.23 13.74
C PRO A 3 0.62 32.08 14.52
N PRO A 4 0.54 33.39 14.24
CA PRO A 4 -0.44 34.27 14.87
C PRO A 4 -1.88 33.89 14.46
N GLY A 5 -2.72 33.63 15.46
CA GLY A 5 -4.15 33.31 15.29
C GLY A 5 -5.07 34.52 15.43
N SER A 6 -6.34 34.26 15.76
CA SER A 6 -7.35 35.30 15.94
C SER A 6 -6.94 36.31 17.03
N GLY A 7 -7.23 37.60 16.80
CA GLY A 7 -6.89 38.69 17.73
C GLY A 7 -5.41 39.13 17.72
N ALA A 8 -4.55 38.56 16.88
CA ALA A 8 -3.17 39.02 16.74
C ALA A 8 -3.10 40.39 16.05
N SER A 9 -2.24 41.29 16.55
CA SER A 9 -1.99 42.60 15.93
C SER A 9 -1.29 42.47 14.58
N ALA A 10 -1.47 43.46 13.71
CA ALA A 10 -0.77 43.53 12.41
C ALA A 10 0.76 43.49 12.56
N GLU A 11 1.28 44.13 13.61
CA GLU A 11 2.71 44.10 13.94
C GLU A 11 3.20 42.68 14.28
N LYS A 12 2.42 41.91 15.04
CA LYS A 12 2.74 40.52 15.36
C LYS A 12 2.75 39.64 14.12
N VAL A 13 1.81 39.86 13.19
CA VAL A 13 1.76 39.17 11.90
C VAL A 13 2.97 39.53 11.04
N SER A 14 3.32 40.81 10.95
CA SER A 14 4.51 41.29 10.22
C SER A 14 5.81 40.71 10.79
N THR A 15 5.93 40.69 12.12
CA THR A 15 7.10 40.14 12.81
C THR A 15 7.24 38.64 12.56
N PHE A 16 6.13 37.89 12.63
CA PHE A 16 6.10 36.47 12.28
C PHE A 16 6.58 36.23 10.84
N ARG A 17 6.04 36.96 9.85
CA ARG A 17 6.46 36.83 8.45
C ARG A 17 7.95 37.09 8.26
N ARG A 18 8.45 38.19 8.82
CA ARG A 18 9.86 38.58 8.74
C ARG A 18 10.78 37.50 9.31
N HIS A 19 10.40 36.93 10.45
CA HIS A 19 11.19 35.87 11.08
C HIS A 19 11.18 34.58 10.25
N LEU A 20 9.99 34.17 9.79
CA LEU A 20 9.83 33.00 8.93
C LEU A 20 10.62 33.12 7.62
N HIS A 21 10.54 34.28 6.94
CA HIS A 21 11.28 34.54 5.70
C HIS A 21 12.78 34.46 5.92
N ARG A 22 13.31 35.11 6.95
CA ARG A 22 14.75 35.02 7.30
C ARG A 22 15.20 33.59 7.56
N THR A 23 14.38 32.78 8.23
CA THR A 23 14.70 31.37 8.49
C THR A 23 14.71 30.56 7.20
N LEU A 24 13.72 30.74 6.32
CA LEU A 24 13.65 30.05 5.04
C LEU A 24 14.77 30.49 4.07
N GLU A 25 15.14 31.77 4.08
CA GLU A 25 16.26 32.30 3.28
C GLU A 25 17.61 31.66 3.62
N LYS A 26 17.80 31.27 4.89
CA LYS A 26 18.97 30.50 5.35
C LYS A 26 18.96 29.03 4.89
N GLY A 27 17.88 28.57 4.25
CA GLY A 27 17.71 27.19 3.81
C GLY A 27 17.29 26.23 4.92
N GLU A 28 16.91 26.75 6.10
CA GLU A 28 16.45 25.95 7.23
C GLU A 28 15.04 25.39 6.98
N THR A 29 14.77 24.20 7.53
CA THR A 29 13.42 23.63 7.56
C THR A 29 12.65 24.24 8.73
N VAL A 30 11.42 24.69 8.48
CA VAL A 30 10.57 25.30 9.50
C VAL A 30 9.36 24.43 9.78
N GLU A 31 9.11 24.21 11.06
CA GLU A 31 7.93 23.51 11.55
C GLU A 31 6.96 24.48 12.26
N LEU A 32 5.70 24.49 11.81
CA LEU A 32 4.66 25.36 12.34
C LEU A 32 3.42 24.56 12.74
N SER A 33 2.82 24.91 13.88
CA SER A 33 1.53 24.33 14.30
C SER A 33 0.47 25.42 14.31
N ALA A 34 -0.41 25.42 13.31
CA ALA A 34 -1.46 26.43 13.15
C ALA A 34 -2.77 25.97 13.81
N TRP A 35 -3.33 26.86 14.62
CA TRP A 35 -4.56 26.66 15.37
C TRP A 35 -5.64 27.60 14.86
N GLY A 36 -6.67 27.03 14.25
CA GLY A 36 -7.81 27.78 13.69
C GLY A 36 -7.55 28.45 12.33
N PRO A 37 -8.60 29.05 11.74
CA PRO A 37 -8.57 29.57 10.36
C PRO A 37 -7.55 30.70 10.13
N VAL A 38 -7.53 31.71 11.01
CA VAL A 38 -6.63 32.87 10.92
C VAL A 38 -5.16 32.45 10.90
N ALA A 39 -4.76 31.50 11.76
CA ALA A 39 -3.39 31.01 11.82
C ALA A 39 -3.00 30.27 10.53
N CYS A 40 -3.91 29.51 9.94
CA CYS A 40 -3.69 28.84 8.66
C CYS A 40 -3.51 29.87 7.54
N ARG A 41 -4.39 30.88 7.47
CA ARG A 41 -4.28 31.98 6.50
C ARG A 41 -2.94 32.71 6.63
N ASN A 42 -2.59 33.14 7.84
CA ASN A 42 -1.34 33.86 8.07
C ASN A 42 -0.11 33.03 7.70
N THR A 43 -0.14 31.71 7.92
CA THR A 43 0.95 30.79 7.55
C THR A 43 1.08 30.66 6.03
N LEU A 44 -0.01 30.33 5.34
CA LEU A 44 -0.01 30.15 3.89
C LEU A 44 0.28 31.47 3.15
N GLN A 45 -0.22 32.58 3.65
CA GLN A 45 0.10 33.91 3.14
C GLN A 45 1.59 34.22 3.32
N ALA A 46 2.18 33.90 4.47
CA ALA A 46 3.60 34.11 4.69
C ALA A 46 4.46 33.27 3.72
N PHE A 47 4.07 32.02 3.45
CA PHE A 47 4.73 31.20 2.43
C PHE A 47 4.59 31.80 1.03
N ALA A 48 3.39 32.26 0.67
CA ALA A 48 3.12 32.84 -0.63
C ALA A 48 3.83 34.18 -0.89
N THR A 49 4.07 34.98 0.15
CA THR A 49 4.79 36.27 0.04
C THR A 49 6.29 36.16 0.31
N CYS A 50 6.84 34.93 0.41
CA CYS A 50 8.27 34.74 0.54
C CYS A 50 8.98 35.09 -0.78
N PRO A 51 10.17 35.71 -0.77
CA PRO A 51 10.93 36.02 -1.98
C PRO A 51 11.28 34.79 -2.84
N LYS A 52 11.35 33.60 -2.22
CA LYS A 52 11.52 32.32 -2.90
C LYS A 52 10.26 31.47 -2.75
N ALA A 53 10.00 30.60 -3.72
CA ALA A 53 8.96 29.60 -3.60
C ALA A 53 9.23 28.69 -2.39
N VAL A 54 8.22 28.50 -1.56
CA VAL A 54 8.29 27.67 -0.36
C VAL A 54 7.60 26.34 -0.65
N GLU A 55 8.37 25.27 -0.61
CA GLU A 55 7.83 23.92 -0.58
C GLU A 55 7.38 23.59 0.84
N PHE A 56 6.17 23.06 0.98
CA PHE A 56 5.68 22.58 2.27
C PHE A 56 4.85 21.30 2.14
N GLN A 57 4.79 20.59 3.26
CA GLN A 57 3.88 19.47 3.50
C GLN A 57 2.99 19.79 4.71
N LEU A 58 1.86 19.10 4.78
CA LEU A 58 0.84 19.39 5.76
C LEU A 58 0.26 18.12 6.35
N ASP A 59 0.26 18.05 7.68
CA ASP A 59 -0.18 16.87 8.43
C ASP A 59 -1.15 17.25 9.55
N TRP A 60 -2.01 16.30 9.92
CA TRP A 60 -2.82 16.41 11.13
C TRP A 60 -1.97 16.03 12.34
N MET A 61 -1.88 16.93 13.33
CA MET A 61 -1.23 16.66 14.60
C MET A 61 -2.25 16.74 15.74
N THR A 62 -2.32 15.70 16.55
CA THR A 62 -3.11 15.68 17.79
C THR A 62 -2.15 15.90 18.94
N LYS A 63 -2.34 16.96 19.71
CA LYS A 63 -1.53 17.22 20.89
C LYS A 63 -2.16 16.53 22.10
N GLU A 64 -1.44 15.60 22.72
CA GLU A 64 -1.95 14.75 23.81
C GLU A 64 -2.56 15.56 24.97
N SER A 65 -2.03 16.76 25.24
CA SER A 65 -2.45 17.62 26.34
C SER A 65 -3.80 18.30 26.15
N GLU A 66 -4.27 18.49 24.91
CA GLU A 66 -5.39 19.39 24.60
C GLU A 66 -6.58 18.68 23.93
N LYS A 67 -6.45 17.40 23.53
CA LYS A 67 -7.44 16.66 22.69
C LYS A 67 -7.84 17.36 21.38
N GLU A 68 -7.30 18.53 21.12
CA GLU A 68 -7.55 19.32 19.93
C GLU A 68 -6.54 18.99 18.84
N ARG A 69 -7.04 18.97 17.60
CA ARG A 69 -6.23 18.69 16.40
C ARG A 69 -5.82 20.01 15.77
N CYS A 70 -4.54 20.14 15.48
CA CYS A 70 -3.99 21.29 14.75
C CYS A 70 -3.38 20.83 13.41
N LEU A 71 -3.13 21.81 12.54
CA LEU A 71 -2.43 21.56 11.28
C LEU A 71 -0.94 21.83 11.49
N HIS A 72 -0.13 20.83 11.17
CA HIS A 72 1.32 20.90 11.26
C HIS A 72 1.90 21.09 9.86
N PHE A 73 2.64 22.18 9.68
CA PHE A 73 3.32 22.54 8.44
C PHE A 73 4.80 22.27 8.60
N ILE A 74 5.39 21.58 7.63
CA ILE A 74 6.84 21.43 7.51
C ILE A 74 7.23 22.05 6.18
N ALA A 75 8.03 23.10 6.21
CA ALA A 75 8.31 23.94 5.05
C ALA A 75 9.81 24.21 4.87
N LYS A 76 10.24 24.34 3.61
CA LYS A 76 11.62 24.69 3.24
C LYS A 76 11.61 25.58 2.01
N SER A 77 12.59 26.48 1.91
CA SER A 77 12.83 27.22 0.66
C SER A 77 13.17 26.25 -0.47
N PHE A 78 12.59 26.46 -1.65
CA PHE A 78 12.79 25.61 -2.83
C PHE A 78 13.57 26.38 -3.91
N LEU A 79 12.90 27.03 -4.84
CA LEU A 79 13.49 27.78 -5.96
C LEU A 79 13.09 29.26 -5.91
N PRO A 80 13.85 30.16 -6.54
CA PRO A 80 13.35 31.49 -6.89
C PRO A 80 12.01 31.41 -7.63
N TRP A 81 11.15 32.41 -7.45
CA TRP A 81 9.82 32.41 -8.07
C TRP A 81 9.89 32.39 -9.59
N GLU A 82 10.84 33.11 -10.18
CA GLU A 82 11.04 33.19 -11.62
C GLU A 82 11.33 31.81 -12.21
N GLU A 83 12.21 31.05 -11.57
CA GLU A 83 12.55 29.68 -11.97
C GLU A 83 11.37 28.73 -11.78
N TYR A 84 10.68 28.81 -10.64
CA TYR A 84 9.50 27.98 -10.40
C TYR A 84 8.39 28.27 -11.42
N LEU A 85 8.12 29.53 -11.74
CA LEU A 85 7.12 29.92 -12.74
C LEU A 85 7.50 29.46 -14.16
N GLN A 86 8.79 29.25 -14.45
CA GLN A 86 9.25 28.65 -15.71
C GLN A 86 9.01 27.15 -15.78
N THR A 87 8.97 26.43 -14.65
CA THR A 87 8.60 25.00 -14.59
C THR A 87 7.12 24.74 -14.91
N ARG A 88 6.47 25.71 -15.58
CA ARG A 88 5.03 25.91 -15.71
C ARG A 88 4.27 24.60 -15.61
N ILE A 89 3.57 24.50 -14.50
CA ILE A 89 2.40 23.67 -14.27
C ILE A 89 1.30 24.15 -15.24
N MET A 90 1.52 23.99 -16.55
CA MET A 90 0.55 24.34 -17.61
C MET A 90 -0.54 23.28 -17.64
N ASN A 91 -1.76 23.71 -17.97
CA ASN A 91 -2.93 22.84 -18.09
C ASN A 91 -3.34 22.09 -16.81
N THR A 92 -2.95 22.56 -15.62
CA THR A 92 -3.50 21.95 -14.41
C THR A 92 -4.93 22.33 -14.17
N LYS A 93 -5.72 21.29 -13.93
CA LYS A 93 -7.08 21.42 -13.43
C LYS A 93 -7.08 22.22 -12.14
N SER A 94 -8.00 23.17 -12.08
CA SER A 94 -8.14 24.08 -10.94
C SER A 94 -9.35 23.69 -10.11
N ILE A 95 -9.19 23.63 -8.80
CA ILE A 95 -10.25 23.30 -7.83
C ILE A 95 -10.51 24.53 -6.96
N PRO A 96 -11.64 25.24 -7.14
CA PRO A 96 -12.04 26.30 -6.22
C PRO A 96 -12.45 25.72 -4.87
N VAL A 97 -12.11 26.42 -3.80
CA VAL A 97 -12.49 26.09 -2.43
C VAL A 97 -13.31 27.24 -1.86
N LYS A 98 -14.43 26.89 -1.23
CA LYS A 98 -15.31 27.80 -0.48
C LYS A 98 -15.44 27.35 0.97
N ALA A 99 -15.93 28.22 1.85
CA ALA A 99 -16.12 27.91 3.26
C ALA A 99 -16.98 26.65 3.51
N GLU A 100 -18.00 26.42 2.67
CA GLU A 100 -18.89 25.26 2.73
C GLU A 100 -18.28 23.96 2.18
N THR A 101 -17.10 24.04 1.54
CA THR A 101 -16.44 22.87 0.98
C THR A 101 -16.03 21.92 2.12
N ARG A 102 -16.36 20.63 2.00
CA ARG A 102 -15.94 19.64 3.00
C ARG A 102 -14.50 19.21 2.74
N ALA A 103 -13.61 19.37 3.72
CA ALA A 103 -12.20 19.01 3.59
C ALA A 103 -11.96 17.57 3.09
N PRO A 104 -12.68 16.52 3.54
CA PRO A 104 -12.54 15.18 2.97
C PRO A 104 -12.96 15.06 1.51
N ALA A 105 -13.95 15.85 1.06
CA ALA A 105 -14.36 15.87 -0.34
C ALA A 105 -13.31 16.57 -1.22
N LEU A 106 -12.70 17.66 -0.70
CA LEU A 106 -11.58 18.32 -1.34
C LEU A 106 -10.37 17.38 -1.47
N ALA A 107 -10.01 16.67 -0.39
CA ALA A 107 -8.94 15.69 -0.40
C ALA A 107 -9.13 14.62 -1.50
N ARG A 108 -10.33 14.05 -1.61
CA ARG A 108 -10.66 13.10 -2.69
C ARG A 108 -10.54 13.71 -4.08
N SER A 109 -10.95 14.98 -4.23
CA SER A 109 -10.88 15.68 -5.51
C SER A 109 -9.43 15.94 -5.94
N ILE A 110 -8.58 16.37 -5.00
CA ILE A 110 -7.13 16.55 -5.22
C ILE A 110 -6.51 15.24 -5.68
N CYS A 111 -6.73 14.17 -4.92
CA CYS A 111 -6.22 12.84 -5.22
C CYS A 111 -6.67 12.34 -6.59
N SER A 112 -7.96 12.43 -6.90
CA SER A 112 -8.51 12.00 -8.19
C SER A 112 -7.90 12.74 -9.37
N VAL A 113 -7.65 14.04 -9.24
CA VAL A 113 -6.98 14.82 -10.30
C VAL A 113 -5.52 14.40 -10.45
N LEU A 114 -4.79 14.25 -9.34
CA LEU A 114 -3.39 13.82 -9.39
C LEU A 114 -3.25 12.41 -9.96
N GLU A 115 -4.16 11.49 -9.66
CA GLU A 115 -4.12 10.11 -10.18
C GLU A 115 -4.46 10.00 -11.67
N SER A 116 -5.35 10.87 -12.17
CA SER A 116 -5.77 10.86 -13.58
C SER A 116 -4.86 11.68 -14.49
N ALA A 117 -3.98 12.51 -13.94
CA ALA A 117 -3.03 13.29 -14.69
C ALA A 117 -1.89 12.41 -15.25
N PRO A 118 -1.42 12.66 -16.49
CA PRO A 118 -0.22 12.02 -17.03
C PRO A 118 1.00 12.27 -16.11
N PRO A 119 1.98 11.36 -16.05
CA PRO A 119 3.17 11.51 -15.20
C PRO A 119 3.88 12.87 -15.38
N GLU A 120 3.97 13.34 -16.62
CA GLU A 120 4.57 14.61 -17.02
C GLU A 120 3.77 15.86 -16.61
N SER A 121 2.54 15.69 -16.12
CA SER A 121 1.62 16.79 -15.74
C SER A 121 0.89 16.51 -14.42
N GLN A 122 1.51 15.73 -13.53
CA GLN A 122 0.90 15.28 -12.27
C GLN A 122 0.83 16.40 -11.22
N ALA A 123 -0.02 17.38 -11.49
CA ALA A 123 -0.20 18.56 -10.68
C ALA A 123 -1.67 19.00 -10.63
N VAL A 124 -2.08 19.59 -9.53
CA VAL A 124 -3.40 20.20 -9.36
C VAL A 124 -3.28 21.55 -8.68
N ARG A 125 -4.09 22.51 -9.11
CA ARG A 125 -4.13 23.85 -8.53
C ARG A 125 -5.38 24.00 -7.69
N VAL A 126 -5.21 24.20 -6.39
CA VAL A 126 -6.32 24.42 -5.45
C VAL A 126 -6.32 25.88 -5.04
N TYR A 127 -7.47 26.55 -4.97
CA TYR A 127 -7.48 27.97 -4.63
C TYR A 127 -8.68 28.43 -3.82
N ALA A 128 -8.48 29.45 -3.01
CA ALA A 128 -9.51 30.11 -2.19
C ALA A 128 -9.36 31.64 -2.26
N SER A 129 -10.42 32.37 -1.95
CA SER A 129 -10.32 33.81 -1.68
C SER A 129 -9.41 34.04 -0.46
N LEU A 130 -8.45 34.95 -0.54
CA LEU A 130 -7.52 35.20 0.56
C LEU A 130 -8.23 35.78 1.80
N GLU A 131 -9.29 36.56 1.58
CA GLU A 131 -10.09 37.17 2.66
C GLU A 131 -11.05 36.18 3.33
N ASP A 132 -11.40 35.07 2.66
CA ASP A 132 -12.24 34.02 3.24
C ASP A 132 -11.38 33.04 4.05
N GLU A 133 -11.14 33.38 5.31
CA GLU A 133 -10.36 32.57 6.24
C GLU A 133 -10.90 31.15 6.39
N ALA A 134 -12.22 30.96 6.30
CA ALA A 134 -12.85 29.65 6.42
C ALA A 134 -12.52 28.78 5.19
N ALA A 135 -12.61 29.34 3.98
CA ALA A 135 -12.19 28.64 2.76
C ALA A 135 -10.69 28.30 2.77
N VAL A 136 -9.83 29.21 3.23
CA VAL A 136 -8.39 28.95 3.36
C VAL A 136 -8.11 27.84 4.37
N ALA A 137 -8.86 27.80 5.48
CA ALA A 137 -8.77 26.72 6.46
C ALA A 137 -9.23 25.38 5.88
N VAL A 138 -10.32 25.35 5.11
CA VAL A 138 -10.79 24.14 4.41
C VAL A 138 -9.74 23.66 3.42
N LEU A 139 -9.12 24.57 2.65
CA LEU A 139 -8.04 24.25 1.72
C LEU A 139 -6.91 23.54 2.47
N ALA A 140 -6.42 24.12 3.56
CA ALA A 140 -5.37 23.53 4.38
C ALA A 140 -5.78 22.15 4.94
N LYS A 141 -6.99 22.03 5.52
CA LYS A 141 -7.49 20.74 6.02
C LYS A 141 -7.63 19.69 4.92
N GLY A 142 -7.98 20.08 3.70
CA GLY A 142 -8.07 19.20 2.55
C GLY A 142 -6.69 18.66 2.14
N LEU A 143 -5.68 19.54 2.07
CA LEU A 143 -4.29 19.17 1.83
C LEU A 143 -3.77 18.20 2.90
N ALA A 144 -4.02 18.46 4.18
CA ALA A 144 -3.58 17.59 5.27
C ALA A 144 -4.30 16.23 5.31
N SER A 145 -5.48 16.14 4.71
CA SER A 145 -6.26 14.90 4.67
C SER A 145 -5.95 14.04 3.45
N ALA A 146 -5.44 14.64 2.36
CA ALA A 146 -5.16 13.95 1.12
C ALA A 146 -4.09 12.84 1.23
N PRO A 147 -2.98 13.00 1.99
CA PRO A 147 -2.05 11.89 2.26
C PRO A 147 -2.74 10.69 2.93
N GLY A 148 -3.78 10.90 3.74
CA GLY A 148 -4.55 9.81 4.34
C GLY A 148 -5.35 8.96 3.33
N LEU A 149 -5.52 9.43 2.09
CA LEU A 149 -6.13 8.67 0.99
C LEU A 149 -5.07 7.94 0.13
N HIS A 150 -3.81 8.38 0.20
CA HIS A 150 -2.66 7.77 -0.47
C HIS A 150 -1.43 7.80 0.46
N PRO A 151 -1.37 6.93 1.48
CA PRO A 151 -0.38 7.05 2.56
C PRO A 151 1.08 6.87 2.12
N PHE A 152 1.32 6.46 0.88
CA PHE A 152 2.64 6.28 0.28
C PHE A 152 3.07 7.45 -0.61
N LYS A 153 2.16 8.40 -0.88
CA LYS A 153 2.47 9.60 -1.65
C LYS A 153 2.27 10.83 -0.76
N GLY A 154 3.38 11.36 -0.26
CA GLY A 154 3.37 12.69 0.33
C GLY A 154 2.91 13.72 -0.69
N LEU A 155 2.28 14.80 -0.24
CA LEU A 155 2.01 15.95 -1.10
C LEU A 155 3.16 16.93 -1.00
N LYS A 156 3.61 17.40 -2.16
CA LYS A 156 4.47 18.57 -2.29
C LYS A 156 3.58 19.77 -2.64
N CYS A 157 3.55 20.76 -1.77
CA CYS A 157 2.69 21.94 -1.92
C CYS A 157 3.53 23.22 -2.06
N ILE A 158 3.12 24.13 -2.94
CA ILE A 158 3.70 25.47 -3.10
C ILE A 158 2.56 26.48 -3.18
N CYS A 159 2.62 27.54 -2.38
CA CYS A 159 1.57 28.57 -2.35
C CYS A 159 1.99 29.85 -3.05
N ASN A 160 1.06 30.47 -3.77
CA ASN A 160 1.20 31.78 -4.39
C ASN A 160 -0.06 32.63 -4.12
N ILE A 161 0.08 33.96 -4.11
CA ILE A 161 -1.05 34.89 -4.09
C ILE A 161 -1.10 35.61 -5.42
N VAL A 162 -2.27 35.62 -6.05
CA VAL A 162 -2.51 36.34 -7.29
C VAL A 162 -3.69 37.27 -7.09
N THR A 163 -3.51 38.53 -7.46
CA THR A 163 -4.57 39.54 -7.54
C THR A 163 -4.87 39.78 -9.01
N PRO A 164 -5.95 39.20 -9.56
CA PRO A 164 -6.31 39.39 -10.97
C PRO A 164 -6.58 40.87 -11.25
N MET A 165 -6.18 41.36 -12.43
CA MET A 165 -6.47 42.75 -12.83
C MET A 165 -7.98 43.00 -13.00
N GLU A 166 -8.71 42.00 -13.49
CA GLU A 166 -10.16 42.10 -13.77
C GLU A 166 -11.04 41.96 -12.51
N HIS A 167 -10.50 41.33 -11.46
CA HIS A 167 -11.20 41.09 -10.21
C HIS A 167 -10.27 41.37 -9.03
N PRO A 168 -10.48 42.46 -8.27
CA PRO A 168 -9.53 42.92 -7.24
C PRO A 168 -9.47 42.03 -6.00
N VAL A 169 -10.12 40.86 -6.01
CA VAL A 169 -10.11 39.91 -4.91
C VAL A 169 -8.88 39.02 -5.03
N SER A 170 -7.92 39.24 -4.16
CA SER A 170 -6.73 38.41 -4.03
C SER A 170 -7.09 36.95 -3.74
N ARG A 171 -6.48 36.03 -4.47
CA ARG A 171 -6.68 34.58 -4.32
C ARG A 171 -5.40 33.91 -3.87
N LEU A 172 -5.53 33.01 -2.90
CA LEU A 172 -4.46 32.11 -2.52
C LEU A 172 -4.55 30.86 -3.39
N PHE A 173 -3.50 30.59 -4.15
CA PHE A 173 -3.32 29.38 -4.94
C PHE A 173 -2.34 28.45 -4.24
N THR A 174 -2.66 27.17 -4.20
CA THR A 174 -1.73 26.10 -3.82
C THR A 174 -1.57 25.13 -4.99
N TYR A 175 -0.36 25.04 -5.50
CA TYR A 175 0.05 24.04 -6.46
C TYR A 175 0.45 22.79 -5.70
N VAL A 176 -0.16 21.66 -6.08
CA VAL A 176 0.01 20.39 -5.38
C VAL A 176 0.50 19.36 -6.39
N THR A 177 1.57 18.65 -6.05
CA THR A 177 2.05 17.47 -6.77
C THR A 177 2.22 16.32 -5.79
N PHE A 178 2.36 15.09 -6.30
CA PHE A 178 2.93 14.04 -5.46
C PHE A 178 4.42 14.31 -5.24
N ARG A 179 4.90 13.96 -4.05
CA ARG A 179 6.32 13.88 -3.74
C ARG A 179 6.82 12.52 -4.21
N ASP A 180 8.04 12.49 -4.74
CA ASP A 180 8.73 11.23 -5.04
C ASP A 180 8.78 10.35 -3.78
N GLU A 181 8.60 9.04 -3.95
CA GLU A 181 8.35 8.08 -2.87
C GLU A 181 9.26 8.33 -1.66
N VAL A 182 8.65 8.72 -0.54
CA VAL A 182 9.35 8.86 0.73
C VAL A 182 9.85 7.48 1.11
N ALA A 183 11.17 7.35 1.28
CA ALA A 183 11.79 6.15 1.85
C ALA A 183 10.98 5.74 3.09
N VAL A 184 10.40 4.54 3.04
CA VAL A 184 9.52 4.04 4.11
C VAL A 184 10.21 4.30 5.44
N PRO A 185 9.53 4.96 6.41
CA PRO A 185 10.14 5.22 7.70
C PRO A 185 10.71 3.89 8.22
N LYS A 186 11.85 3.91 8.92
CA LYS A 186 12.34 2.72 9.63
C LYS A 186 11.35 2.40 10.75
N VAL A 187 10.20 1.81 10.41
CA VAL A 187 9.15 1.46 11.37
C VAL A 187 9.61 0.18 12.07
N SER A 188 9.61 0.21 13.40
CA SER A 188 9.51 -1.01 14.22
C SER A 188 8.38 -1.88 13.66
N TYR A 189 8.63 -3.13 13.26
CA TYR A 189 7.62 -4.03 12.70
C TYR A 189 6.30 -3.98 13.50
N LYS A 190 5.31 -3.23 13.00
CA LYS A 190 3.98 -3.15 13.61
C LYS A 190 3.08 -4.15 12.89
N GLU A 191 2.47 -5.01 13.67
CA GLU A 191 1.50 -5.98 13.17
C GLU A 191 0.16 -5.31 12.93
N PHE A 192 -0.45 -5.57 11.77
CA PHE A 192 -1.79 -5.15 11.43
C PHE A 192 -2.65 -6.38 11.17
N GLN A 193 -3.51 -6.71 12.13
CA GLN A 193 -4.45 -7.81 12.00
C GLN A 193 -5.74 -7.33 11.36
N VAL A 194 -6.18 -7.99 10.29
CA VAL A 194 -7.41 -7.66 9.57
C VAL A 194 -8.13 -8.93 9.15
N TYR A 195 -9.46 -8.82 9.03
CA TYR A 195 -10.33 -9.92 8.66
C TYR A 195 -10.98 -9.59 7.32
N PRO A 196 -10.74 -10.36 6.24
CA PRO A 196 -11.45 -10.20 4.99
C PRO A 196 -12.95 -10.35 5.23
N SER A 197 -13.74 -9.43 4.69
CA SER A 197 -15.19 -9.54 4.79
C SER A 197 -15.68 -10.51 3.70
N GLY A 198 -16.26 -11.64 4.07
CA GLY A 198 -16.98 -12.50 3.12
C GLY A 198 -18.23 -11.85 2.49
N ASN A 199 -18.51 -10.58 2.79
CA ASN A 199 -19.65 -9.85 2.26
C ASN A 199 -19.38 -9.37 0.82
N ASN A 200 -20.42 -9.37 -0.01
CA ASN A 200 -20.34 -8.95 -1.41
C ASN A 200 -20.40 -7.43 -1.63
N ASP A 201 -20.38 -6.63 -0.56
CA ASP A 201 -20.33 -5.17 -0.64
C ASP A 201 -19.02 -4.69 -1.29
N GLU A 202 -19.11 -4.17 -2.51
CA GLU A 202 -17.98 -3.65 -3.28
C GLU A 202 -17.29 -2.45 -2.60
N GLU A 203 -18.02 -1.64 -1.84
CA GLU A 203 -17.46 -0.51 -1.09
C GLU A 203 -16.61 -1.02 0.08
N ALA A 204 -17.11 -2.01 0.83
CA ALA A 204 -16.34 -2.69 1.87
C ALA A 204 -15.11 -3.38 1.29
N LYS A 205 -15.23 -4.07 0.14
CA LYS A 205 -14.09 -4.70 -0.54
C LYS A 205 -13.03 -3.68 -0.92
N ARG A 206 -13.43 -2.53 -1.48
CA ARG A 206 -12.52 -1.44 -1.84
C ARG A 206 -11.80 -0.88 -0.62
N ARG A 207 -12.53 -0.60 0.46
CA ARG A 207 -11.95 -0.11 1.73
C ARG A 207 -10.98 -1.11 2.35
N PHE A 208 -11.33 -2.39 2.32
CA PHE A 208 -10.44 -3.47 2.78
C PHE A 208 -9.14 -3.50 1.97
N MET A 209 -9.23 -3.54 0.64
CA MET A 209 -8.05 -3.59 -0.23
C MET A 209 -7.16 -2.36 -0.03
N ALA A 210 -7.75 -1.17 0.00
CA ALA A 210 -7.03 0.07 0.28
C ALA A 210 -6.32 0.00 1.63
N SER A 211 -7.02 -0.39 2.69
CA SER A 211 -6.41 -0.49 4.03
C SER A 211 -5.26 -1.49 4.10
N VAL A 212 -5.34 -2.64 3.41
CA VAL A 212 -4.25 -3.63 3.37
C VAL A 212 -3.06 -3.09 2.60
N GLN A 213 -3.29 -2.52 1.43
CA GLN A 213 -2.23 -1.94 0.60
C GLN A 213 -1.54 -0.82 1.34
N ASP A 214 -2.29 0.07 1.98
CA ASP A 214 -1.75 1.17 2.76
C ASP A 214 -0.79 0.68 3.85
N ARG A 215 -1.19 -0.38 4.57
CA ARG A 215 -0.37 -0.97 5.64
C ARG A 215 0.89 -1.63 5.09
N LEU A 216 0.79 -2.38 3.98
CA LEU A 216 1.94 -2.96 3.32
C LEU A 216 2.92 -1.87 2.85
N HIS A 217 2.45 -0.79 2.22
CA HIS A 217 3.32 0.32 1.80
C HIS A 217 4.02 0.99 2.99
N MET A 218 3.33 1.13 4.12
CA MET A 218 3.92 1.65 5.37
C MET A 218 4.92 0.68 6.03
N GLY A 219 5.15 -0.52 5.47
CA GLY A 219 6.05 -1.52 6.02
C GLY A 219 5.47 -2.34 7.19
N TYR A 220 4.14 -2.29 7.40
CA TYR A 220 3.49 -3.13 8.40
C TYR A 220 3.45 -4.58 7.94
N GLU A 221 3.47 -5.48 8.91
CA GLU A 221 3.17 -6.88 8.68
C GLU A 221 1.65 -7.09 8.78
N VAL A 222 1.03 -7.47 7.67
CA VAL A 222 -0.42 -7.71 7.61
C VAL A 222 -0.70 -9.17 7.89
N LYS A 223 -1.55 -9.45 8.89
CA LYS A 223 -1.96 -10.80 9.27
C LYS A 223 -3.48 -10.98 9.12
N MET A 224 -3.89 -12.08 8.50
CA MET A 224 -5.29 -12.37 8.20
C MET A 224 -5.66 -13.81 8.52
N SER A 225 -6.83 -14.01 9.11
CA SER A 225 -7.46 -15.33 9.20
C SER A 225 -8.54 -15.46 8.12
N CYS A 226 -8.29 -16.33 7.14
CA CYS A 226 -9.21 -16.58 6.03
C CYS A 226 -9.91 -17.92 6.25
N ARG A 227 -11.25 -17.93 6.28
CA ARG A 227 -12.05 -19.13 6.55
C ARG A 227 -12.73 -19.66 5.29
N ALA A 228 -13.20 -18.76 4.44
CA ALA A 228 -13.86 -19.08 3.18
C ALA A 228 -12.93 -18.82 1.98
N ALA A 229 -13.25 -19.46 0.84
CA ALA A 229 -12.54 -19.25 -0.42
C ALA A 229 -12.58 -17.77 -0.87
N ALA A 230 -13.71 -17.09 -0.62
CA ALA A 230 -13.87 -15.66 -0.89
C ALA A 230 -12.89 -14.80 -0.08
N ASP A 231 -12.72 -15.08 1.23
CA ASP A 231 -11.78 -14.37 2.10
C ASP A 231 -10.34 -14.49 1.57
N VAL A 232 -9.96 -15.71 1.18
CA VAL A 232 -8.63 -16.00 0.61
C VAL A 232 -8.43 -15.23 -0.69
N MET A 233 -9.41 -15.27 -1.59
CA MET A 233 -9.35 -14.51 -2.84
C MET A 233 -9.20 -13.00 -2.58
N GLN A 234 -9.95 -12.44 -1.63
CA GLN A 234 -9.89 -11.02 -1.32
C GLN A 234 -8.53 -10.62 -0.73
N ALA A 235 -7.99 -11.44 0.18
CA ALA A 235 -6.64 -11.27 0.72
C ALA A 235 -5.60 -11.25 -0.41
N ILE A 236 -5.60 -12.26 -1.28
CA ILE A 236 -4.62 -12.37 -2.38
C ILE A 236 -4.80 -11.25 -3.42
N ARG A 237 -6.04 -10.83 -3.71
CA ARG A 237 -6.31 -9.66 -4.57
C ARG A 237 -5.68 -8.39 -4.02
N SER A 238 -5.81 -8.14 -2.72
CA SER A 238 -5.21 -6.96 -2.09
C SER A 238 -3.68 -6.92 -2.26
N PHE A 239 -3.03 -8.09 -2.23
CA PHE A 239 -1.59 -8.25 -2.41
C PHE A 239 -1.14 -8.07 -3.86
N CYS A 240 -1.87 -8.62 -4.83
CA CYS A 240 -1.53 -8.51 -6.25
C CYS A 240 -1.63 -7.07 -6.79
N LEU A 241 -2.43 -6.24 -6.14
CA LEU A 241 -2.70 -4.86 -6.53
C LEU A 241 -1.76 -3.84 -5.83
N LEU A 242 -0.75 -4.32 -5.09
CA LEU A 242 0.27 -3.46 -4.49
C LEU A 242 1.10 -2.76 -5.59
N LYS A 243 1.19 -1.43 -5.53
CA LYS A 243 1.89 -0.61 -6.54
C LYS A 243 3.37 -0.45 -6.18
N GLY A 244 4.23 -0.40 -7.19
CA GLY A 244 5.69 -0.20 -7.04
C GLY A 244 6.46 -1.42 -6.49
N HIS A 245 5.85 -2.22 -5.63
CA HIS A 245 6.46 -3.36 -4.95
C HIS A 245 5.59 -4.61 -5.09
N VAL A 246 6.21 -5.79 -4.97
CA VAL A 246 5.48 -7.05 -4.78
C VAL A 246 5.14 -7.26 -3.31
N ALA A 247 4.04 -7.93 -3.02
CA ALA A 247 3.75 -8.42 -1.68
C ALA A 247 4.42 -9.78 -1.46
N GLU A 248 5.27 -9.92 -0.45
CA GLU A 248 5.75 -11.22 0.00
C GLU A 248 4.76 -11.76 1.04
N PHE A 249 4.20 -12.94 0.79
CA PHE A 249 3.28 -13.56 1.73
C PHE A 249 3.66 -14.99 2.09
N ARG A 250 3.07 -15.44 3.20
CA ARG A 250 3.17 -16.79 3.74
C ARG A 250 1.78 -17.25 4.12
N VAL A 251 1.55 -18.54 3.94
CA VAL A 251 0.30 -19.19 4.34
C VAL A 251 0.62 -20.37 5.24
N SER A 252 -0.13 -20.49 6.32
CA SER A 252 -0.09 -21.63 7.23
C SER A 252 -1.50 -22.06 7.64
N TRP A 253 -1.62 -23.31 8.09
CA TRP A 253 -2.84 -23.78 8.72
C TRP A 253 -2.92 -23.26 10.14
N THR A 254 -4.08 -22.75 10.56
CA THR A 254 -4.34 -22.42 11.97
C THR A 254 -5.54 -23.20 12.49
N SER A 255 -5.40 -23.79 13.67
CA SER A 255 -6.53 -24.27 14.47
C SER A 255 -7.13 -23.11 15.25
N LEU A 256 -8.46 -23.06 15.36
CA LEU A 256 -9.15 -22.13 16.25
C LEU A 256 -8.85 -22.54 17.69
N ASN A 257 -7.84 -21.90 18.30
CA ASN A 257 -7.61 -21.66 19.74
C ASN A 257 -6.12 -21.79 20.10
N PRO A 258 -5.39 -20.67 20.25
CA PRO A 258 -4.19 -20.61 21.08
C PRO A 258 -4.48 -20.20 22.54
N VAL A 259 -5.74 -19.85 22.90
CA VAL A 259 -6.08 -19.23 24.21
C VAL A 259 -7.05 -20.06 25.06
N ALA A 260 -7.54 -21.21 24.59
CA ALA A 260 -8.31 -22.12 25.44
C ALA A 260 -7.34 -23.03 26.21
N ASN A 261 -6.90 -22.54 27.38
CA ASN A 261 -6.33 -23.39 28.42
C ASN A 261 -7.26 -24.57 28.69
N ASP A 262 -6.63 -25.74 28.84
CA ASP A 262 -7.04 -26.93 29.57
C ASP A 262 -8.52 -27.33 29.66
N GLN A 263 -8.75 -28.60 29.33
CA GLN A 263 -9.96 -29.39 29.54
C GLN A 263 -11.11 -29.11 28.56
N GLN A 264 -11.05 -29.75 27.39
CA GLN A 264 -12.29 -30.35 26.89
C GLN A 264 -12.04 -31.66 26.15
N THR A 265 -12.74 -32.65 26.68
CA THR A 265 -12.78 -34.05 26.33
C THR A 265 -13.30 -34.29 24.91
N SER A 266 -12.79 -35.37 24.33
CA SER A 266 -13.16 -36.00 23.07
C SER A 266 -14.65 -35.93 22.67
N LYS A 267 -14.94 -35.37 21.48
CA LYS A 267 -15.59 -36.04 20.33
C LYS A 267 -16.09 -35.01 19.30
N SER A 268 -15.51 -35.11 18.11
CA SER A 268 -16.04 -34.71 16.78
C SER A 268 -16.90 -33.43 16.69
N SER A 269 -16.24 -32.32 16.42
CA SER A 269 -16.51 -31.59 15.18
C SER A 269 -15.14 -31.20 14.61
N SER A 270 -14.88 -31.48 13.33
CA SER A 270 -13.64 -31.04 12.69
C SER A 270 -13.67 -29.51 12.69
N SER A 271 -13.02 -28.87 13.66
CA SER A 271 -12.95 -27.42 13.72
C SER A 271 -12.46 -26.93 12.36
N ALA A 272 -13.26 -26.10 11.70
CA ALA A 272 -12.97 -25.65 10.34
C ALA A 272 -11.58 -25.02 10.33
N ARG A 273 -10.63 -25.66 9.66
CA ARG A 273 -9.25 -25.18 9.57
C ARG A 273 -9.24 -23.89 8.77
N ALA A 274 -8.83 -22.80 9.40
CA ALA A 274 -8.64 -21.53 8.71
C ALA A 274 -7.22 -21.47 8.13
N LEU A 275 -7.06 -20.68 7.07
CA LEU A 275 -5.75 -20.29 6.57
C LEU A 275 -5.33 -19.01 7.27
N TRP A 276 -4.14 -19.05 7.86
CA TRP A 276 -3.46 -17.86 8.34
C TRP A 276 -2.58 -17.32 7.22
N VAL A 277 -2.89 -16.12 6.75
CA VAL A 277 -2.18 -15.45 5.66
C VAL A 277 -1.45 -14.25 6.26
N GLN A 278 -0.14 -14.22 6.09
CA GLN A 278 0.74 -13.17 6.58
C GLN A 278 1.46 -12.55 5.38
N ALA A 279 1.46 -11.23 5.27
CA ALA A 279 2.13 -10.52 4.19
C ALA A 279 2.96 -9.34 4.69
N VAL A 280 4.07 -9.09 4.01
CA VAL A 280 4.93 -7.93 4.17
C VAL A 280 5.20 -7.32 2.79
N ARG A 281 5.69 -6.09 2.78
CA ARG A 281 6.22 -5.49 1.55
C ARG A 281 7.46 -6.26 1.11
N GLY A 282 7.42 -6.79 -0.10
CA GLY A 282 8.55 -7.43 -0.76
C GLY A 282 9.45 -6.41 -1.47
N PRO A 283 10.33 -6.88 -2.37
CA PRO A 283 11.16 -6.03 -3.21
C PRO A 283 10.33 -5.19 -4.19
N SER A 284 10.98 -4.25 -4.88
CA SER A 284 10.35 -3.52 -5.99
C SER A 284 9.94 -4.49 -7.11
N TRP A 285 9.02 -4.08 -7.99
CA TRP A 285 8.70 -4.88 -9.18
C TRP A 285 9.89 -5.08 -10.11
N GLU A 286 10.77 -4.08 -10.22
CA GLU A 286 11.99 -4.17 -11.02
C GLU A 286 12.93 -5.26 -10.48
N ASP A 287 13.24 -5.21 -9.18
CA ASP A 287 14.05 -6.21 -8.50
C ASP A 287 13.43 -7.61 -8.62
N PHE A 288 12.11 -7.73 -8.43
CA PHE A 288 11.40 -9.00 -8.54
C PHE A 288 11.46 -9.56 -9.97
N ASN A 289 11.26 -8.72 -10.98
CA ASN A 289 11.30 -9.13 -12.40
C ASN A 289 12.71 -9.49 -12.88
N SER A 290 13.76 -9.09 -12.15
CA SER A 290 15.13 -9.53 -12.40
C SER A 290 15.37 -11.01 -12.03
N ILE A 291 14.45 -11.63 -11.29
CA ILE A 291 14.54 -13.03 -10.88
C ILE A 291 14.19 -13.92 -12.08
N ASP A 292 15.14 -14.75 -12.49
CA ASP A 292 14.94 -15.68 -13.60
C ASP A 292 14.11 -16.91 -13.20
N PHE A 293 12.91 -17.02 -13.78
CA PHE A 293 12.03 -18.18 -13.64
C PHE A 293 12.07 -19.12 -14.85
N SER A 294 12.92 -18.88 -15.85
CA SER A 294 12.98 -19.64 -17.12
C SER A 294 13.25 -21.13 -16.91
N ASN A 295 14.02 -21.46 -15.87
CA ASN A 295 14.38 -22.84 -15.53
C ASN A 295 13.35 -23.54 -14.61
N SER A 296 12.27 -22.86 -14.22
CA SER A 296 11.26 -23.42 -13.31
C SER A 296 10.05 -23.94 -14.07
N ARG A 297 9.51 -25.08 -13.63
CA ARG A 297 8.28 -25.63 -14.20
C ARG A 297 7.08 -24.77 -13.85
N LEU A 298 6.18 -24.62 -14.82
CA LEU A 298 4.85 -24.07 -14.61
C LEU A 298 3.89 -25.15 -14.06
N LEU A 299 3.43 -24.97 -12.82
CA LEU A 299 2.35 -25.77 -12.25
C LEU A 299 1.01 -25.08 -12.51
N LYS A 300 -0.01 -25.84 -12.92
CA LYS A 300 -1.38 -25.33 -13.09
C LYS A 300 -2.29 -25.94 -12.03
N ALA A 301 -3.15 -25.12 -11.45
CA ALA A 301 -4.08 -25.54 -10.41
C ALA A 301 -5.51 -25.10 -10.74
N THR A 302 -6.44 -25.97 -10.39
CA THR A 302 -7.90 -25.81 -10.48
C THR A 302 -8.53 -26.19 -9.15
N ALA A 303 -9.84 -25.94 -8.99
CA ALA A 303 -10.60 -26.28 -7.78
C ALA A 303 -10.56 -27.78 -7.46
N THR A 304 -10.41 -28.63 -8.47
CA THR A 304 -10.33 -30.10 -8.33
C THR A 304 -8.90 -30.61 -8.13
N THR A 305 -7.88 -29.75 -8.22
CA THR A 305 -6.49 -30.14 -8.04
C THR A 305 -6.25 -30.62 -6.60
N PRO A 306 -5.78 -31.86 -6.38
CA PRO A 306 -5.56 -32.37 -5.02
C PRO A 306 -4.47 -31.57 -4.30
N VAL A 307 -4.84 -30.92 -3.20
CA VAL A 307 -3.98 -30.02 -2.40
C VAL A 307 -2.63 -30.66 -2.06
N GLY A 308 -2.62 -31.91 -1.59
CA GLY A 308 -1.38 -32.62 -1.24
C GLY A 308 -0.46 -32.85 -2.44
N LYS A 309 -1.02 -33.22 -3.60
CA LYS A 309 -0.24 -33.42 -4.84
C LYS A 309 0.43 -32.13 -5.28
N LEU A 310 -0.33 -31.01 -5.29
CA LEU A 310 0.21 -29.70 -5.64
C LEU A 310 1.32 -29.26 -4.66
N ALA A 311 1.13 -29.50 -3.35
CA ALA A 311 2.14 -29.19 -2.35
C ALA A 311 3.45 -29.98 -2.57
N TYR A 312 3.37 -31.29 -2.82
CA TYR A 312 4.55 -32.11 -3.10
C TYR A 312 5.25 -31.69 -4.41
N ALA A 313 4.50 -31.39 -5.47
CA ALA A 313 5.06 -30.90 -6.72
C ALA A 313 5.80 -29.56 -6.52
N THR A 314 5.20 -28.65 -5.75
CA THR A 314 5.81 -27.35 -5.39
C THR A 314 7.13 -27.57 -4.63
N ILE A 315 7.14 -28.43 -3.61
CA ILE A 315 8.35 -28.74 -2.84
C ILE A 315 9.44 -29.35 -3.73
N ALA A 316 9.08 -30.29 -4.60
CA ALA A 316 10.01 -30.96 -5.48
C ALA A 316 10.68 -29.95 -6.44
N GLU A 317 9.88 -29.08 -7.05
CA GLU A 317 10.35 -28.07 -7.99
C GLU A 317 11.26 -27.05 -7.31
N VAL A 318 10.86 -26.48 -6.17
CA VAL A 318 11.69 -25.52 -5.42
C VAL A 318 12.99 -26.15 -4.91
N ARG A 319 12.99 -27.45 -4.58
CA ARG A 319 14.21 -28.16 -4.19
C ARG A 319 15.17 -28.34 -5.35
N LEU A 320 14.64 -28.61 -6.54
CA LEU A 320 15.44 -28.88 -7.74
C LEU A 320 15.96 -27.59 -8.39
N HIS A 321 15.08 -26.60 -8.55
CA HIS A 321 15.34 -25.38 -9.32
C HIS A 321 15.42 -24.10 -8.47
N GLY A 322 15.15 -24.17 -7.16
CA GLY A 322 15.12 -23.01 -6.27
C GLY A 322 13.84 -22.17 -6.34
N ALA A 323 13.03 -22.38 -7.37
CA ALA A 323 11.82 -21.61 -7.68
C ALA A 323 10.74 -22.46 -8.34
N VAL A 324 9.47 -22.01 -8.27
CA VAL A 324 8.35 -22.54 -9.06
C VAL A 324 7.28 -21.48 -9.26
N SER A 325 6.57 -21.53 -10.38
CA SER A 325 5.37 -20.72 -10.62
C SER A 325 4.12 -21.60 -10.63
N ILE A 326 3.10 -21.19 -9.88
CA ILE A 326 1.79 -21.85 -9.83
C ILE A 326 0.74 -20.92 -10.43
N HIS A 327 0.02 -21.37 -11.46
CA HIS A 327 -1.03 -20.60 -12.13
C HIS A 327 -2.41 -21.18 -11.86
N CYS A 328 -3.39 -20.32 -11.60
CA CYS A 328 -4.81 -20.70 -11.56
C CYS A 328 -5.69 -19.54 -12.04
N PHE A 329 -6.94 -19.81 -12.46
CA PHE A 329 -7.84 -18.71 -12.85
C PHE A 329 -8.23 -17.87 -11.62
N SER A 330 -8.09 -16.55 -11.76
CA SER A 330 -8.22 -15.57 -10.66
C SER A 330 -9.63 -15.04 -10.42
N ASP A 331 -10.57 -15.45 -11.26
CA ASP A 331 -12.00 -15.17 -11.16
C ASP A 331 -12.74 -16.22 -10.32
N ASN A 332 -12.17 -17.43 -10.17
CA ASN A 332 -12.74 -18.51 -9.39
C ASN A 332 -12.12 -18.61 -7.97
N PRO A 333 -12.89 -18.37 -6.88
CA PRO A 333 -12.41 -18.43 -5.50
C PRO A 333 -11.83 -19.78 -5.10
N ASP A 334 -12.40 -20.89 -5.60
CA ASP A 334 -11.98 -22.23 -5.23
C ASP A 334 -10.62 -22.60 -5.83
N ASN A 335 -10.32 -22.10 -7.04
CA ASN A 335 -9.00 -22.22 -7.65
C ASN A 335 -7.92 -21.55 -6.78
N VAL A 336 -8.16 -20.31 -6.36
CA VAL A 336 -7.23 -19.56 -5.50
C VAL A 336 -7.08 -20.24 -4.14
N ASN A 337 -8.21 -20.68 -3.55
CA ASN A 337 -8.22 -21.38 -2.28
C ASN A 337 -7.42 -22.70 -2.33
N ALA A 338 -7.54 -23.49 -3.40
CA ALA A 338 -6.78 -24.72 -3.58
C ALA A 338 -5.26 -24.47 -3.60
N VAL A 339 -4.82 -23.42 -4.30
CA VAL A 339 -3.41 -23.00 -4.30
C VAL A 339 -2.95 -22.60 -2.89
N MET A 340 -3.72 -21.77 -2.18
CA MET A 340 -3.31 -21.30 -0.84
C MET A 340 -3.30 -22.43 0.19
N LYS A 341 -4.25 -23.39 0.12
CA LYS A 341 -4.23 -24.62 0.93
C LYS A 341 -2.99 -25.48 0.62
N ALA A 342 -2.58 -25.55 -0.64
CA ALA A 342 -1.38 -26.28 -1.02
C ALA A 342 -0.13 -25.59 -0.43
N LEU A 343 -0.02 -24.26 -0.52
CA LEU A 343 1.09 -23.51 0.08
C LEU A 343 1.14 -23.62 1.61
N ALA A 344 -0.02 -23.60 2.28
CA ALA A 344 -0.10 -23.88 3.73
C ALA A 344 0.43 -25.29 4.07
N THR A 345 0.13 -26.26 3.21
CA THR A 345 0.60 -27.64 3.33
C THR A 345 2.09 -27.78 3.02
N VAL A 346 2.63 -27.01 2.06
CA VAL A 346 4.06 -26.92 1.76
C VAL A 346 4.85 -26.48 2.98
N SER A 347 4.40 -25.42 3.66
CA SER A 347 4.98 -24.94 4.91
C SER A 347 4.97 -26.02 5.99
N SER A 348 3.87 -26.76 6.11
CA SER A 348 3.72 -27.83 7.11
C SER A 348 4.61 -29.05 6.85
N ILE A 349 4.74 -29.48 5.59
CA ILE A 349 5.50 -30.69 5.23
C ILE A 349 7.00 -30.43 5.22
N SER A 350 7.44 -29.31 4.67
CA SER A 350 8.87 -29.09 4.41
C SER A 350 9.66 -28.66 5.64
N GLY A 351 9.00 -28.04 6.64
CA GLY A 351 9.64 -27.32 7.74
C GLY A 351 10.48 -26.09 7.32
N LYS A 352 10.58 -25.82 6.02
CA LYS A 352 11.37 -24.72 5.46
C LYS A 352 10.47 -23.52 5.19
N ARG A 353 11.06 -22.33 5.32
CA ARG A 353 10.40 -21.08 4.93
C ARG A 353 10.52 -20.91 3.41
N PHE A 354 9.42 -20.54 2.78
CA PHE A 354 9.35 -20.13 1.39
C PHE A 354 8.85 -18.69 1.31
N ARG A 355 9.28 -17.99 0.26
CA ARG A 355 8.79 -16.65 -0.08
C ARG A 355 7.77 -16.81 -1.19
N CYS A 356 6.54 -16.35 -0.99
CA CYS A 356 5.49 -16.43 -2.01
C CYS A 356 5.16 -15.02 -2.51
N PHE A 357 5.02 -14.85 -3.82
CA PHE A 357 4.71 -13.57 -4.46
C PHE A 357 3.53 -13.75 -5.40
N PRO A 358 2.41 -13.04 -5.20
CA PRO A 358 1.23 -13.19 -6.02
C PRO A 358 1.21 -12.08 -7.08
N SER A 359 0.81 -12.41 -8.30
CA SER A 359 0.73 -11.49 -9.42
C SER A 359 -0.46 -11.84 -10.30
N PHE A 360 -1.17 -10.83 -10.81
CA PHE A 360 -2.16 -11.04 -11.86
C PHE A 360 -1.51 -11.01 -13.24
N GLY A 361 -1.97 -11.90 -14.11
CA GLY A 361 -1.63 -11.91 -15.52
C GLY A 361 -2.78 -12.42 -16.37
N ARG A 362 -2.49 -12.71 -17.63
CA ARG A 362 -3.42 -13.32 -18.59
C ARG A 362 -2.76 -14.53 -19.25
N THR A 363 -3.57 -15.46 -19.76
CA THR A 363 -3.10 -16.63 -20.53
C THR A 363 -2.61 -16.28 -21.96
N ALA A 364 -3.01 -15.12 -22.48
CA ALA A 364 -2.71 -14.58 -23.82
C ALA A 364 -3.03 -13.06 -23.83
N PRO A 365 -2.69 -12.27 -24.87
CA PRO A 365 -3.01 -10.82 -24.92
C PRO A 365 -4.51 -10.50 -24.71
N VAL A 366 -5.41 -11.44 -25.03
CA VAL A 366 -6.87 -11.35 -24.80
C VAL A 366 -7.39 -12.52 -23.93
N GLY A 367 -6.51 -13.14 -23.14
CA GLY A 367 -6.83 -14.33 -22.36
C GLY A 367 -7.53 -14.06 -21.02
N ASP A 368 -8.02 -15.14 -20.42
CA ASP A 368 -8.64 -15.18 -19.09
C ASP A 368 -7.69 -14.67 -18.00
N PRO A 369 -8.23 -14.03 -16.95
CA PRO A 369 -7.43 -13.49 -15.86
C PRO A 369 -6.88 -14.62 -14.98
N VAL A 370 -5.55 -14.68 -14.86
CA VAL A 370 -4.83 -15.73 -14.13
C VAL A 370 -4.11 -15.13 -12.93
N LEU A 371 -4.21 -15.82 -11.80
CA LEU A 371 -3.34 -15.61 -10.65
C LEU A 371 -2.09 -16.45 -10.86
N ARG A 372 -0.93 -15.80 -10.79
CA ARG A 372 0.39 -16.42 -10.77
C ARG A 372 0.95 -16.30 -9.36
N VAL A 373 1.37 -17.40 -8.77
CA VAL A 373 2.03 -17.42 -7.47
C VAL A 373 3.43 -17.97 -7.66
N TYR A 374 4.41 -17.10 -7.50
CA TYR A 374 5.82 -17.45 -7.55
C TYR A 374 6.27 -17.86 -6.16
N VAL A 375 6.87 -19.04 -6.04
CA VAL A 375 7.35 -19.59 -4.78
C VAL A 375 8.86 -19.75 -4.89
N LEU A 376 9.58 -19.07 -4.00
CA LEU A 376 11.04 -19.06 -3.96
C LEU A 376 11.53 -19.71 -2.67
N ARG A 377 12.65 -20.42 -2.76
CA ARG A 377 13.38 -20.87 -1.57
C ARG A 377 13.85 -19.65 -0.78
N HIS A 378 13.55 -19.61 0.52
CA HIS A 378 14.11 -18.58 1.38
C HIS A 378 15.61 -18.83 1.57
N HIS A 379 16.45 -17.99 0.98
CA HIS A 379 17.87 -17.95 1.29
C HIS A 379 18.02 -17.22 2.63
N GLY A 380 17.86 -17.95 3.73
CA GLY A 380 18.23 -17.43 5.03
C GLY A 380 19.74 -17.31 5.10
N SER A 381 20.26 -16.08 5.15
CA SER A 381 21.43 -15.81 5.98
C SER A 381 21.11 -16.35 7.38
N ILE A 382 22.03 -17.13 7.95
CA ILE A 382 21.93 -17.67 9.30
C ILE A 382 22.05 -16.48 10.26
N GLU A 383 20.97 -15.76 10.49
CA GLU A 383 20.86 -14.76 11.57
C GLU A 383 19.38 -14.44 11.80
N SER A 384 18.70 -15.36 12.47
CA SER A 384 17.54 -15.01 13.29
C SER A 384 17.70 -15.76 14.61
N ALA A 385 18.37 -15.09 15.55
CA ALA A 385 18.32 -15.40 16.97
C ALA A 385 16.85 -15.33 17.41
N GLY A 386 16.29 -16.44 17.90
CA GLY A 386 14.93 -16.42 18.45
C GLY A 386 14.21 -17.75 18.59
N ASP A 387 14.66 -18.84 17.96
CA ASP A 387 13.98 -20.14 18.08
C ASP A 387 14.98 -21.27 18.42
N ARG A 388 15.51 -21.25 19.64
CA ARG A 388 16.12 -22.44 20.26
C ARG A 388 15.03 -23.22 21.00
N ASN A 389 14.23 -24.00 20.27
CA ASN A 389 13.71 -25.27 20.78
C ASN A 389 12.96 -26.05 19.68
N LYS A 390 13.66 -27.00 19.07
CA LYS A 390 13.21 -28.40 18.84
C LYS A 390 14.20 -29.09 17.91
N ASN A 391 15.09 -29.89 18.48
CA ASN A 391 15.76 -30.96 17.77
C ASN A 391 14.71 -31.93 17.24
N LYS A 392 14.50 -31.95 15.92
CA LYS A 392 13.97 -33.12 15.22
C LYS A 392 14.82 -33.39 13.99
N SER A 393 15.29 -34.62 13.94
CA SER A 393 16.11 -35.25 12.93
C SER A 393 15.57 -35.05 11.52
N ASP A 394 16.44 -34.61 10.62
CA ASP A 394 16.26 -34.73 9.17
C ASP A 394 16.21 -36.21 8.79
N VAL A 395 15.01 -36.78 8.74
CA VAL A 395 14.78 -38.11 8.16
C VAL A 395 14.62 -37.93 6.64
N PRO A 396 15.55 -38.42 5.81
CA PRO A 396 15.37 -38.36 4.36
C PRO A 396 14.19 -39.25 3.94
N LEU A 397 13.20 -38.65 3.29
CA LEU A 397 12.09 -39.39 2.67
C LEU A 397 12.64 -40.32 1.55
N PRO A 398 12.12 -41.55 1.43
CA PRO A 398 12.61 -42.53 0.45
C PRO A 398 12.38 -42.05 -0.99
N LYS A 399 13.50 -41.87 -1.72
CA LYS A 399 13.57 -41.36 -3.10
C LYS A 399 12.66 -42.11 -4.10
N SER A 400 12.34 -43.38 -3.83
CA SER A 400 11.58 -44.24 -4.76
C SER A 400 10.08 -43.96 -4.84
N LYS A 401 9.46 -43.37 -3.81
CA LYS A 401 8.01 -43.04 -3.82
C LYS A 401 7.72 -41.70 -4.51
N VAL A 402 8.64 -40.74 -4.41
CA VAL A 402 8.48 -39.38 -4.98
C VAL A 402 8.62 -39.39 -6.50
N GLN A 403 9.56 -40.16 -7.06
CA GLN A 403 9.74 -40.27 -8.51
C GLN A 403 8.58 -41.00 -9.22
N LYS A 404 7.99 -42.04 -8.61
CA LYS A 404 6.85 -42.75 -9.21
C LYS A 404 5.57 -41.91 -9.23
N GLN A 405 5.31 -41.09 -8.19
CA GLN A 405 4.17 -40.17 -8.20
C GLN A 405 4.36 -38.97 -9.15
N ALA A 406 5.59 -38.50 -9.35
CA ALA A 406 5.89 -37.43 -10.29
C ALA A 406 5.74 -37.86 -11.76
N ARG A 407 6.14 -39.11 -12.10
CA ARG A 407 5.98 -39.67 -13.46
C ARG A 407 4.52 -39.91 -13.85
N GLY A 408 3.70 -40.44 -12.93
CA GLY A 408 2.26 -40.61 -13.18
C GLY A 408 1.49 -39.30 -13.38
N CYS A 409 2.05 -38.16 -12.97
CA CYS A 409 1.49 -36.82 -13.25
C CYS A 409 1.88 -36.26 -14.63
N SER A 410 2.85 -36.86 -15.32
CA SER A 410 3.17 -36.48 -16.72
C SER A 410 2.18 -37.13 -17.67
N GLU A 411 1.92 -38.43 -17.48
CA GLU A 411 1.08 -39.23 -18.38
C GLU A 411 -0.40 -38.82 -18.34
N LEU A 412 -0.99 -38.62 -17.15
CA LEU A 412 -2.38 -38.16 -17.03
C LEU A 412 -2.60 -36.72 -17.56
N PHE A 413 -1.52 -35.94 -17.68
CA PHE A 413 -1.57 -34.55 -18.12
C PHE A 413 -1.41 -34.42 -19.65
N GLU A 414 -0.65 -35.33 -20.27
CA GLU A 414 -0.64 -35.49 -21.73
C GLU A 414 -2.00 -35.96 -22.25
N THR A 415 -2.67 -36.89 -21.55
CA THR A 415 -4.03 -37.33 -21.93
C THR A 415 -5.06 -36.20 -21.85
N ALA A 416 -4.98 -35.34 -20.83
CA ALA A 416 -5.87 -34.17 -20.70
C ALA A 416 -5.57 -33.06 -21.72
N GLN A 417 -4.32 -32.93 -22.17
CA GLN A 417 -3.95 -32.01 -23.26
C GLN A 417 -4.36 -32.53 -24.64
N GLN A 418 -4.36 -33.85 -24.84
CA GLN A 418 -4.82 -34.47 -26.07
C GLN A 418 -6.34 -34.28 -26.24
N LEU A 419 -7.12 -34.54 -25.18
CA LEU A 419 -8.59 -34.37 -25.20
C LEU A 419 -9.03 -32.91 -25.41
N ALA A 420 -8.24 -31.92 -24.98
CA ALA A 420 -8.52 -30.51 -25.21
C ALA A 420 -8.11 -30.00 -26.62
N ARG A 421 -7.38 -30.82 -27.40
CA ARG A 421 -7.05 -30.53 -28.80
C ARG A 421 -8.08 -31.10 -29.78
N ASP A 422 -8.79 -32.16 -29.39
CA ASP A 422 -9.76 -32.85 -30.22
C ASP A 422 -11.17 -32.20 -30.22
N ASP A 423 -11.40 -31.23 -29.33
CA ASP A 423 -12.64 -30.40 -29.26
C ASP A 423 -12.50 -29.03 -29.98
N ARG A 424 -11.61 -28.91 -30.98
CA ARG A 424 -11.44 -27.71 -31.81
C ARG A 424 -11.79 -27.91 -33.28
#